data_AF-A0A8T4W799-F1
#
_entry.id   AF-A0A8T4W799-F1
#
_cell.length_a   1.000
_cell.length_b   1.000
_cell.length_c   1.000
_cell.angle_alpha   90.00
_cell.angle_beta   90.00
_cell.angle_gamma   90.00
#
_symmetry.space_group_name_H-M   'P 1'
#
loop_
_entity.id
_entity.type
_entity.pdbx_description
1 polymer ?
#
loop_
_entity_poly.entity_id
_entity_poly.type
_entity_poly.pdbx_seq_one_letter_code
_entity_poly.pdbx_strand_id
1 'polypeptide(L)' 'SDTCYLVVNDEEKVDWEWLRNQPTEDESEYIRHVKLDSPVEVRVDAKEGKSVIIKKVQKGHERNNI' A
#
# COMPACT_ATOMS: atom_id res chain seq x y z
N SER A 1 2.37 -19.11 -1.01
CA SER A 1 2.12 -17.66 -0.93
C SER A 1 0.92 -17.44 -0.05
N ASP A 2 1.15 -16.89 1.14
CA ASP A 2 0.07 -16.56 2.06
C ASP A 2 -0.45 -15.17 1.71
N THR A 3 -1.54 -15.11 0.96
CA THR A 3 -2.19 -13.86 0.61
C THR A 3 -3.08 -13.42 1.78
N CYS A 4 -2.82 -12.24 2.33
CA CYS A 4 -3.64 -11.64 3.38
C CYS A 4 -4.51 -10.52 2.79
N TYR A 5 -5.77 -10.44 3.22
CA TYR A 5 -6.69 -9.37 2.86
C TYR A 5 -6.90 -8.45 4.07
N LEU A 6 -6.81 -7.14 3.84
CA LEU A 6 -7.17 -6.12 4.82
C LEU A 6 -8.47 -5.46 4.35
N VAL A 7 -9.50 -5.54 5.19
CA VAL A 7 -10.77 -4.85 4.96
C VAL A 7 -10.79 -3.60 5.82
N VAL A 8 -11.02 -2.46 5.19
CA VAL A 8 -11.04 -1.14 5.84
C VAL A 8 -12.49 -0.67 5.87
N ASN A 9 -13.07 -0.57 7.07
CA ASN A 9 -14.45 -0.13 7.27
C ASN A 9 -14.59 1.39 7.42
N ASP A 10 -13.48 2.13 7.44
CA ASP A 10 -13.43 3.56 7.65
C ASP A 10 -12.38 4.17 6.71
N GLU A 11 -12.86 4.90 5.71
CA GLU A 11 -12.02 5.44 4.64
C GLU A 11 -10.98 6.43 5.16
N GLU A 12 -11.19 7.07 6.32
CA GLU A 12 -10.23 8.03 6.88
C GLU A 12 -9.01 7.34 7.54
N LYS A 13 -9.08 6.04 7.79
CA LYS A 13 -7.98 5.28 8.42
C LYS A 13 -6.85 4.91 7.47
N VAL A 14 -7.07 5.05 6.16
CA VAL A 14 -6.07 4.80 5.13
C VAL A 14 -5.86 6.07 4.32
N ASP A 15 -4.60 6.42 4.09
CA ASP A 15 -4.28 7.48 3.14
C ASP A 15 -4.40 6.94 1.71
N TRP A 16 -5.63 7.00 1.19
CA TRP A 16 -5.96 6.55 -0.15
C TRP A 16 -5.30 7.38 -1.23
N GLU A 17 -5.02 8.66 -0.98
CA GLU A 17 -4.35 9.53 -1.94
C GLU A 17 -2.91 9.05 -2.16
N TRP A 18 -2.19 8.75 -1.08
CA TRP A 18 -0.87 8.13 -1.16
C TRP A 18 -0.89 6.81 -1.94
N LEU A 19 -1.88 5.93 -1.69
CA LEU A 19 -2.00 4.64 -2.37
C LEU A 19 -2.38 4.77 -3.86
N ARG A 20 -3.21 5.76 -4.21
CA ARG A 20 -3.59 6.08 -5.59
C ARG A 20 -2.40 6.58 -6.40
N ASN A 21 -1.48 7.31 -5.77
CA ASN A 21 -0.30 7.85 -6.43
C ASN A 21 0.82 6.82 -6.67
N GLN A 22 0.65 5.57 -6.21
CA GLN A 22 1.61 4.50 -6.47
C GLN A 22 1.49 4.00 -7.91
N PRO A 23 2.62 3.62 -8.56
CA PRO A 23 2.59 3.11 -9.92
C PRO A 23 1.81 1.79 -9.99
N THR A 24 0.92 1.69 -10.96
CA THR A 24 0.18 0.47 -11.25
C THR A 24 1.10 -0.53 -11.95
N GLU A 25 1.21 -1.75 -11.41
CA GLU A 25 1.90 -2.88 -12.04
C GLU A 25 0.99 -3.63 -13.00
N ASP A 26 -0.27 -3.81 -12.60
CA ASP A 26 -1.31 -4.49 -13.38
C ASP A 26 -2.70 -3.99 -12.94
N GLU A 27 -3.66 -3.95 -13.86
CA GLU A 27 -5.02 -3.48 -13.58
C GLU A 27 -6.05 -4.28 -14.36
N SER A 28 -7.07 -4.71 -13.64
CA SER A 28 -8.23 -5.45 -14.14
C SER A 28 -9.51 -4.69 -13.80
N GLU A 29 -10.67 -5.22 -14.20
CA GLU A 29 -11.97 -4.61 -13.92
C GLU A 29 -12.23 -4.35 -12.42
N TYR A 30 -11.71 -5.19 -11.54
CA TYR A 30 -12.00 -5.13 -10.10
C TYR A 30 -10.78 -4.93 -9.20
N ILE A 31 -9.58 -5.14 -9.73
CA ILE A 31 -8.34 -5.15 -8.93
C ILE A 31 -7.27 -4.33 -9.64
N ARG A 32 -6.65 -3.42 -8.89
CA ARG A 32 -5.45 -2.69 -9.28
C ARG A 32 -4.27 -3.15 -8.42
N HIS A 33 -3.29 -3.79 -9.02
CA HIS A 33 -2.02 -4.14 -8.38
C HIS A 33 -1.07 -2.94 -8.47
N VAL A 34 -0.61 -2.46 -7.32
CA VAL A 34 0.35 -1.35 -7.24
C VAL A 34 1.74 -1.86 -6.89
N LYS A 35 2.75 -1.30 -7.53
CA LYS A 35 4.15 -1.52 -7.19
C LYS A 35 4.62 -0.46 -6.22
N LEU A 36 5.31 -0.89 -5.17
CA LEU A 36 5.97 0.02 -4.23
C LEU A 36 7.48 -0.07 -4.45
N ASP A 37 8.17 1.07 -4.44
CA ASP A 37 9.63 1.12 -4.58
C ASP A 37 10.36 0.40 -3.44
N SER A 38 9.72 0.29 -2.28
CA SER A 38 10.21 -0.44 -1.11
C SER A 38 9.07 -1.24 -0.48
N PRO A 39 9.36 -2.41 0.12
CA PRO A 39 8.35 -3.18 0.85
C PRO A 39 7.62 -2.32 1.89
N VAL A 40 6.30 -2.40 1.90
CA VAL A 40 5.49 -1.79 2.96
C VAL A 40 5.53 -2.67 4.21
N GLU A 41 5.60 -2.04 5.37
CA GLU A 41 5.52 -2.75 6.65
C GLU A 41 4.07 -2.72 7.13
N VAL A 42 3.47 -3.90 7.30
CA VAL A 42 2.12 -4.06 7.85
C VAL A 42 2.24 -4.82 9.16
N ARG A 43 1.62 -4.29 10.22
CA ARG A 43 1.52 -4.99 11.50
C ARG A 43 0.05 -5.26 11.79
N VAL A 44 -0.27 -6.52 12.11
CA VAL A 44 -1.63 -6.98 12.37
C VAL A 44 -1.69 -7.59 13.77
N ASP A 45 -2.61 -7.10 14.58
CA ASP A 45 -3.04 -7.74 15.82
C ASP A 45 -4.43 -8.35 15.58
N ALA A 46 -4.45 -9.65 15.30
CA ALA A 46 -5.67 -10.39 15.03
C ALA A 46 -6.54 -10.60 16.29
N LYS A 47 -5.95 -10.51 17.49
CA LYS A 47 -6.69 -10.67 18.74
C LYS A 47 -7.58 -9.45 18.99
N GLU A 48 -7.04 -8.27 18.71
CA GLU A 48 -7.72 -6.99 18.89
C GLU A 48 -8.43 -6.50 17.62
N GLY A 49 -8.24 -7.19 16.48
CA GLY A 49 -8.77 -6.78 15.18
C GLY A 49 -8.17 -5.46 14.66
N LYS A 50 -6.92 -5.16 15.05
CA LYS A 50 -6.24 -3.90 14.71
C LYS A 50 -5.14 -4.15 13.69
N SER A 51 -4.98 -3.23 12.76
CA SER A 51 -3.88 -3.26 11.80
C SER A 51 -3.34 -1.86 11.56
N VAL A 52 -2.04 -1.78 11.27
CA VAL A 52 -1.38 -0.53 10.88
C VAL A 52 -0.52 -0.76 9.65
N ILE A 53 -0.65 0.15 8.68
CA ILE A 53 0.20 0.23 7.50
C ILE A 53 1.22 1.32 7.76
N ILE A 54 2.49 0.95 7.86
CA ILE A 54 3.58 1.88 8.13
C ILE A 54 4.15 2.32 6.78
N LYS A 55 3.86 3.57 6.41
CA LYS A 55 4.49 4.21 5.25
C LYS A 55 5.96 4.43 5.55
N LYS A 56 6.84 3.90 4.70
CA LYS A 56 8.24 4.31 4.66
C LYS A 56 8.35 5.53 3.75
N VAL A 57 9.30 6.41 4.03
CA VAL A 57 9.69 7.46 3.07
C VAL A 57 10.22 6.75 1.84
N GLN A 58 9.44 6.75 0.76
CA GLN A 58 9.88 6.21 -0.52
C GLN A 58 10.98 7.14 -1.02
N LYS A 59 12.18 6.59 -1.24
CA LYS A 59 13.26 7.36 -1.88
C LYS A 59 12.76 7.69 -3.27
N GLY A 60 12.46 8.97 -3.50
CA GLY A 60 12.04 9.46 -4.80
C GLY A 60 13.00 8.94 -5.86
N HIS A 61 12.42 8.36 -6.90
CA HIS A 61 13.12 8.02 -8.14
C HIS A 61 13.89 9.26 -8.58
N GLU A 62 15.20 9.33 -8.29
CA GLU A 62 16.11 10.28 -8.92
C GLU A 62 16.05 9.96 -10.41
N ARG A 63 15.17 10.66 -11.13
CA ARG A 63 15.24 10.75 -12.57
C ARG A 63 16.56 11.46 -12.85
N ASN A 64 17.59 10.67 -13.14
CA ASN A 64 18.79 11.15 -13.83
C ASN A 64 18.33 11.74 -15.15
N ASN A 65 18.22 13.06 -15.19
CA ASN A 65 18.36 13.81 -16.42
C ASN A 65 19.76 14.43 -16.43
N ILE A 66 20.35 14.36 -17.63
CA ILE A 66 21.62 14.92 -18.13
C ILE A 66 22.76 13.90 -18.16
#